data_AF-A0A836VC72-F1
#
_entry.id   AF-A0A836VC72-F1
#
_cell.length_a   1.000
_cell.length_b   1.000
_cell.length_c   1.000
_cell.angle_alpha   90.00
_cell.angle_beta   90.00
_cell.angle_gamma   90.00
#
_symmetry.space_group_name_H-M   'P 1'
#
loop_
_entity.id
_entity.type
_entity.pdbx_description
1 polymer ?
#
loop_
_entity_poly.entity_id
_entity_poly.type
_entity_poly.pdbx_seq_one_letter_code
_entity_poly.pdbx_strand_id
1 'polypeptide(L)'
;MDLIFEGRLSDQVAMKDVLLRVKNVPVPGLKILRINRQRDGLHGKIAFDGGKYVTAASVIDSVETGYTALRLLLSIDEGNFALLNAKHGDSIELQPNLHIEIDQLIQTMPYLPDNPSKLFDERALLDKVFGQDFTLGELPALQDEEEEQPIPPPMVVSGTHKIPDKAAWALMQPLIDNESFPPGIVNGDDVENVAQTRNPRKTLTGSPALRQSEYLSKDKPAESNSQMRMIAVAVILLVILAIGVALYLIK
;
A
#
# COMPACT_ATOMS: atom_id res chain seq x y z
N MET A 1 -3.70 16.95 -1.18
CA MET A 1 -3.32 16.31 0.11
C MET A 1 -3.16 17.34 1.22
N ASP A 2 -3.81 17.12 2.36
CA ASP A 2 -3.66 17.97 3.57
C ASP A 2 -2.85 17.20 4.64
N LEU A 3 -1.92 17.87 5.33
CA LEU A 3 -1.12 17.26 6.39
C LEU A 3 -1.94 17.15 7.68
N ILE A 4 -2.04 15.95 8.24
CA ILE A 4 -2.73 15.70 9.51
C ILE A 4 -1.73 15.82 10.67
N PHE A 5 -0.64 15.06 10.62
CA PHE A 5 0.45 15.15 11.58
C PHE A 5 1.75 14.62 10.99
N GLU A 6 2.86 15.07 11.53
CA GLU A 6 4.21 14.59 11.19
C GLU A 6 5.03 14.38 12.46
N GLY A 7 6.13 13.66 12.32
CA GLY A 7 7.03 13.39 13.42
C GLY A 7 8.26 12.60 12.99
N ARG A 8 9.02 12.17 14.00
CA ARG A 8 10.24 11.39 13.83
C ARG A 8 10.15 10.11 14.68
N LEU A 9 10.36 8.98 14.04
CA LEU A 9 10.60 7.70 14.69
C LEU A 9 11.98 7.73 15.35
N SER A 10 11.99 7.30 16.60
CA SER A 10 13.17 7.21 17.45
C SER A 10 12.90 6.16 18.52
N ASP A 11 13.89 5.86 19.36
CA ASP A 11 13.73 4.95 20.50
C ASP A 11 12.58 5.33 21.44
N GLN A 12 12.15 6.60 21.44
CA GLN A 12 11.04 7.10 22.26
C GLN A 12 9.68 7.00 21.58
N VAL A 13 9.65 6.96 20.24
CA VAL A 13 8.41 6.97 19.43
C VAL A 13 8.49 5.82 18.45
N ALA A 14 7.90 4.69 18.84
CA ALA A 14 7.90 3.48 18.04
C ALA A 14 6.85 3.57 16.92
N MET A 15 7.03 2.80 15.86
CA MET A 15 6.04 2.70 14.77
C MET A 15 4.66 2.26 15.28
N LYS A 16 4.62 1.44 16.34
CA LYS A 16 3.37 1.03 17.01
C LYS A 16 2.57 2.23 17.53
N ASP A 17 3.24 3.22 18.10
CA ASP A 17 2.60 4.43 18.63
C ASP A 17 2.04 5.30 17.49
N VAL A 18 2.75 5.33 16.36
CA VAL A 18 2.28 6.00 15.15
C VAL A 18 1.01 5.33 14.62
N LEU A 19 0.97 4.00 14.52
CA LEU A 19 -0.22 3.26 14.10
C LEU A 19 -1.41 3.45 15.05
N LEU A 20 -1.17 3.42 16.36
CA LEU A 20 -2.19 3.74 17.37
C LEU A 20 -2.74 5.15 17.17
N ARG A 21 -1.87 6.13 16.87
CA ARG A 21 -2.29 7.49 16.58
C ARG A 21 -3.09 7.58 15.28
N VAL A 22 -2.71 6.85 14.22
CA VAL A 22 -3.47 6.78 12.95
C VAL A 22 -4.88 6.25 13.21
N LYS A 23 -5.00 5.19 14.02
CA LYS A 23 -6.29 4.59 14.43
C LYS A 23 -7.17 5.58 15.17
N ASN A 24 -6.58 6.34 16.09
CA ASN A 24 -7.33 7.27 16.96
C ASN A 24 -7.72 8.58 16.28
N VAL A 25 -7.30 8.84 15.04
CA VAL A 25 -7.68 10.05 14.32
C VAL A 25 -8.97 9.79 13.52
N PRO A 26 -10.13 10.36 13.91
CA PRO A 26 -11.38 10.21 13.18
C PRO A 26 -11.39 11.17 11.99
N VAL A 27 -10.83 10.74 10.87
CA VAL A 27 -10.88 11.50 9.62
C VAL A 27 -11.38 10.55 8.53
N PRO A 28 -12.54 10.85 7.91
CA PRO A 28 -13.11 10.02 6.86
C PRO A 28 -12.25 10.09 5.59
N GLY A 29 -12.19 8.99 4.85
CA GLY A 29 -11.46 8.87 3.60
C GLY A 29 -10.11 8.15 3.72
N LEU A 30 -9.36 8.20 2.61
CA LEU A 30 -8.09 7.51 2.47
C LEU A 30 -6.94 8.36 2.99
N LYS A 31 -6.17 7.80 3.91
CA LYS A 31 -4.99 8.44 4.52
C LYS A 31 -3.72 7.80 4.00
N ILE A 32 -2.68 8.59 3.85
CA ILE A 32 -1.37 8.11 3.39
C ILE A 32 -0.34 8.44 4.45
N LEU A 33 0.24 7.42 5.08
CA LEU A 33 1.43 7.58 5.90
C LEU A 33 2.65 7.47 5.00
N ARG A 34 3.39 8.57 4.88
CA ARG A 34 4.70 8.60 4.23
C ARG A 34 5.75 8.36 5.29
N ILE A 35 6.67 7.44 5.01
CA ILE A 35 7.79 7.13 5.89
C ILE A 35 9.08 7.33 5.10
N ASN A 36 10.08 7.93 5.73
CA ASN A 36 11.37 8.25 5.15
C ASN A 36 12.48 7.90 6.14
N ARG A 37 13.29 6.89 5.82
CA ARG A 37 14.52 6.55 6.53
C ARG A 37 15.72 7.25 5.88
N GLN A 38 16.27 8.23 6.59
CA GLN A 38 17.40 9.04 6.08
C GLN A 38 18.68 8.23 5.84
N ARG A 39 18.90 7.15 6.59
CA ARG A 39 20.15 6.38 6.55
C ARG A 39 20.38 5.65 5.23
N ASP A 40 19.33 5.03 4.71
CA ASP A 40 19.40 4.14 3.54
C ASP A 40 18.61 4.66 2.35
N GLY A 41 18.03 5.86 2.46
CA GLY A 41 17.15 6.41 1.44
C GLY A 41 15.86 5.62 1.25
N LEU A 42 15.47 4.79 2.22
CA LEU A 42 14.25 3.99 2.11
C LEU A 42 13.05 4.90 2.34
N HIS A 43 12.29 5.11 1.28
CA HIS A 43 11.10 5.96 1.28
C HIS A 43 9.90 5.09 0.95
N GLY A 44 8.77 5.30 1.62
CA GLY A 44 7.57 4.55 1.30
C GLY A 44 6.29 5.23 1.72
N LYS A 45 5.20 4.61 1.30
CA LYS A 45 3.84 5.08 1.48
C LYS A 45 2.98 3.90 1.93
N ILE A 46 2.18 4.12 2.95
CA ILE A 46 1.16 3.17 3.43
C ILE A 46 -0.18 3.88 3.35
N ALA A 47 -1.14 3.29 2.64
CA ALA A 47 -2.50 3.79 2.55
C ALA A 47 -3.38 3.11 3.61
N PHE A 48 -4.21 3.92 4.27
CA PHE A 48 -5.18 3.49 5.26
C PHE A 48 -6.57 3.94 4.83
N ASP A 49 -7.55 3.08 5.02
CA ASP A 49 -8.96 3.40 4.84
C ASP A 49 -9.66 3.51 6.19
N GLY A 50 -10.32 4.67 6.41
CA GLY A 50 -11.09 4.96 7.61
C GLY A 50 -10.33 4.87 8.94
N GLY A 51 -8.99 4.82 8.90
CA GLY A 51 -8.16 4.59 10.10
C GLY A 51 -8.31 3.19 10.72
N LYS A 52 -8.89 2.22 10.00
CA LYS A 52 -9.09 0.85 10.51
C LYS A 52 -8.32 -0.19 9.69
N TYR A 53 -8.27 -0.02 8.38
CA TYR A 53 -7.68 -0.99 7.46
C TYR A 53 -6.50 -0.39 6.71
N VAL A 54 -5.46 -1.17 6.52
CA VAL A 54 -4.37 -0.89 5.58
C VAL A 54 -4.78 -1.42 4.21
N THR A 55 -4.87 -0.52 3.24
CA THR A 55 -5.33 -0.84 1.88
C THR A 55 -4.20 -1.09 0.90
N ALA A 56 -3.07 -0.41 1.08
CA ALA A 56 -1.91 -0.57 0.21
C ALA A 56 -0.62 -0.15 0.91
N ALA A 57 0.50 -0.69 0.45
CA ALA A 57 1.83 -0.21 0.82
C ALA A 57 2.76 -0.30 -0.39
N SER A 58 3.68 0.66 -0.49
CA SER A 58 4.66 0.72 -1.57
C SER A 58 5.93 1.41 -1.10
N VAL A 59 7.08 0.90 -1.54
CA VAL A 59 8.38 1.52 -1.32
C VAL A 59 8.75 2.30 -2.59
N ILE A 60 9.01 3.59 -2.43
CA ILE A 60 9.50 4.46 -3.50
C ILE A 60 10.94 3.99 -3.81
N ASP A 61 11.24 3.80 -5.09
CA ASP A 61 12.51 3.27 -5.61
C ASP A 61 12.70 1.74 -5.55
N SER A 62 11.70 0.99 -5.08
CA SER A 62 11.69 -0.47 -5.17
C SER A 62 10.45 -0.98 -5.92
N VAL A 63 10.55 -2.19 -6.47
CA VAL A 63 9.43 -2.92 -7.10
C VAL A 63 8.52 -3.56 -6.03
N GLU A 64 8.94 -3.53 -4.77
CA GLU A 64 8.20 -4.09 -3.67
C GLU A 64 6.91 -3.30 -3.38
N THR A 65 5.78 -4.00 -3.45
CA THR A 65 4.44 -3.48 -3.19
C THR A 65 3.66 -4.47 -2.32
N GLY A 66 2.58 -4.02 -1.70
CA GLY A 66 1.73 -4.85 -0.85
C GLY A 66 2.41 -5.24 0.46
N TYR A 67 2.29 -6.51 0.85
CA TYR A 67 2.64 -6.96 2.20
C TYR A 67 4.14 -6.88 2.49
N THR A 68 4.99 -7.21 1.52
CA THR A 68 6.45 -7.12 1.67
C THR A 68 6.90 -5.69 1.93
N ALA A 69 6.37 -4.73 1.15
CA ALA A 69 6.60 -3.31 1.36
C ALA A 69 6.10 -2.83 2.73
N LEU A 70 4.90 -3.28 3.14
CA LEU A 70 4.35 -2.96 4.45
C LEU A 70 5.30 -3.42 5.57
N ARG A 71 5.75 -4.68 5.53
CA ARG A 71 6.67 -5.24 6.52
C ARG A 71 7.98 -4.46 6.59
N LEU A 72 8.58 -4.13 5.44
CA LEU A 72 9.80 -3.33 5.40
C LEU A 72 9.59 -1.96 6.03
N LEU A 73 8.50 -1.26 5.68
CA LEU A 73 8.22 0.08 6.20
C LEU A 73 7.91 0.08 7.70
N LEU A 74 7.21 -0.96 8.18
CA LEU A 74 6.90 -1.14 9.59
C LEU A 74 8.10 -1.58 10.44
N SER A 75 9.14 -2.14 9.83
CA SER A 75 10.40 -2.52 10.49
C SER A 75 11.39 -1.35 10.65
N ILE A 76 10.98 -0.12 10.31
CA ILE A 76 11.83 1.06 10.44
C ILE A 76 11.77 1.58 11.87
N ASP A 77 12.90 1.52 12.56
CA ASP A 77 13.05 2.04 13.93
C ASP A 77 13.33 3.56 13.96
N GLU A 78 14.08 4.07 12.98
CA GLU A 78 14.47 5.48 12.90
C GLU A 78 14.13 6.09 11.53
N GLY A 79 13.46 7.24 11.53
CA GLY A 79 13.04 7.91 10.29
C GLY A 79 12.06 9.05 10.53
N ASN A 80 11.69 9.77 9.49
CA ASN A 80 10.62 10.76 9.54
C ASN A 80 9.33 10.16 8.98
N PHE A 81 8.19 10.57 9.53
CA PHE A 81 6.90 10.17 9.03
C PHE A 81 5.94 11.35 8.93
N ALA A 82 4.99 11.26 8.01
CA ALA A 82 3.92 12.23 7.85
C ALA A 82 2.63 11.51 7.43
N LEU A 83 1.55 11.73 8.18
CA LEU A 83 0.22 11.28 7.82
C LEU A 83 -0.50 12.38 7.03
N LEU A 84 -0.89 12.04 5.82
CA LEU A 84 -1.58 12.92 4.89
C LEU A 84 -3.02 12.43 4.69
N ASN A 85 -3.94 13.37 4.54
CA ASN A 85 -5.29 13.09 4.05
C ASN A 85 -5.30 13.21 2.52
N ALA A 86 -5.64 12.13 1.82
CA ALA A 86 -5.75 12.17 0.37
C ALA A 86 -7.17 12.59 -0.03
N LYS A 87 -7.26 13.55 -0.94
CA LYS A 87 -8.55 14.01 -1.46
C LYS A 87 -9.00 13.09 -2.58
N HIS A 88 -10.31 12.97 -2.80
CA HIS A 88 -10.84 12.26 -3.97
C HIS A 88 -10.28 12.92 -5.24
N GLY A 89 -9.59 12.15 -6.07
CA GLY A 89 -8.92 12.63 -7.28
C GLY A 89 -7.42 12.91 -7.15
N ASP A 90 -6.84 12.83 -5.95
CA ASP A 90 -5.38 12.72 -5.84
C ASP A 90 -4.98 11.39 -6.49
N SER A 91 -4.17 11.43 -7.56
CA SER A 91 -3.62 10.22 -8.19
C SER A 91 -2.63 9.56 -7.24
N ILE A 92 -3.15 8.68 -6.41
CA ILE A 92 -2.34 7.84 -5.55
C ILE A 92 -1.96 6.63 -6.40
N GLU A 93 -0.70 6.56 -6.83
CA GLU A 93 -0.11 5.38 -7.46
C GLU A 93 0.10 4.25 -6.44
N LEU A 94 -0.96 3.89 -5.70
CA LEU A 94 -0.98 2.70 -4.85
C LEU A 94 -2.12 1.81 -5.32
N GLN A 95 -1.77 0.59 -5.70
CA GLN A 95 -2.75 -0.44 -5.99
C GLN A 95 -3.31 -0.97 -4.67
N PRO A 96 -4.62 -0.88 -4.42
CA PRO A 96 -5.24 -1.42 -3.21
C PRO A 96 -5.24 -2.95 -3.29
N ASN A 97 -4.19 -3.57 -2.77
CA ASN A 97 -3.97 -5.02 -2.78
C ASN A 97 -3.92 -5.63 -1.38
N LEU A 98 -4.14 -4.82 -0.33
CA LEU A 98 -4.17 -5.25 1.05
C LEU A 98 -5.50 -4.88 1.68
N HIS A 99 -5.90 -5.66 2.69
CA HIS A 99 -7.03 -5.34 3.55
C HIS A 99 -6.76 -5.85 4.96
N ILE A 100 -5.73 -5.29 5.61
CA ILE A 100 -5.26 -5.77 6.91
C ILE A 100 -5.74 -4.81 8.00
N GLU A 101 -6.33 -5.33 9.06
CA GLU A 101 -6.79 -4.51 10.18
C GLU A 101 -5.60 -3.99 11.00
N ILE A 102 -5.60 -2.69 11.30
CA ILE A 102 -4.52 -2.03 12.05
C ILE A 102 -4.33 -2.68 13.43
N ASP A 103 -5.42 -3.14 14.05
CA ASP A 103 -5.36 -3.80 15.36
C ASP A 103 -4.56 -5.11 15.33
N GLN A 104 -4.69 -5.89 14.25
CA GLN A 104 -3.90 -7.12 14.06
C GLN A 104 -2.42 -6.80 13.85
N LEU A 105 -2.10 -5.73 13.14
CA LEU A 105 -0.72 -5.26 12.96
C LEU A 105 -0.11 -4.82 14.30
N ILE A 106 -0.85 -4.06 15.10
CA ILE A 106 -0.38 -3.57 16.41
C ILE A 106 -0.09 -4.73 17.37
N GLN A 107 -0.87 -5.81 17.32
CA GLN A 107 -0.69 -7.00 18.15
C GLN A 107 0.54 -7.83 17.76
N THR A 108 0.89 -7.86 16.48
CA THR A 108 2.00 -8.66 15.94
C THR A 108 3.33 -7.90 15.90
N MET A 109 3.32 -6.58 16.08
CA MET A 109 4.53 -5.79 16.17
C MET A 109 5.37 -6.10 17.42
N PRO A 110 6.72 -6.14 17.31
CA PRO A 110 7.52 -5.74 16.13
C PRO A 110 7.75 -6.87 15.10
N TYR A 111 7.39 -8.11 15.42
CA TYR A 111 7.69 -9.28 14.58
C TYR A 111 6.51 -9.69 13.71
N LEU A 112 6.36 -9.05 12.55
CA LEU A 112 5.33 -9.45 11.58
C LEU A 112 5.66 -10.82 10.96
N PRO A 113 4.66 -11.68 10.73
CA PRO A 113 4.86 -12.98 10.10
C PRO A 113 5.29 -12.85 8.63
N ASP A 114 6.00 -13.83 8.09
CA ASP A 114 6.44 -13.80 6.69
C ASP A 114 5.28 -13.89 5.70
N ASN A 115 4.21 -14.59 6.07
CA ASN A 115 3.04 -14.79 5.24
C ASN A 115 1.85 -13.96 5.74
N PRO A 116 1.15 -13.22 4.87
CA PRO A 116 -0.01 -12.41 5.25
C PRO A 116 -1.18 -13.27 5.76
N SER A 117 -1.29 -14.52 5.30
CA SER A 117 -2.33 -15.47 5.74
C SER A 117 -2.33 -15.73 7.25
N LYS A 118 -1.19 -15.52 7.93
CA LYS A 118 -1.11 -15.70 9.39
C LYS A 118 -1.68 -14.52 10.18
N LEU A 119 -1.91 -13.37 9.54
CA LEU A 119 -2.55 -12.21 10.16
C LEU A 119 -4.07 -12.35 10.14
N PHE A 120 -4.60 -13.01 9.11
CA PHE A 120 -6.00 -13.34 9.01
C PHE A 120 -6.27 -14.62 9.79
N ASP A 121 -6.64 -14.48 11.06
CA ASP A 121 -7.17 -15.63 11.80
C ASP A 121 -8.45 -16.10 11.10
N GLU A 122 -8.48 -17.35 10.67
CA GLU A 122 -9.64 -17.99 10.05
C GLU A 122 -10.88 -17.86 10.97
N ARG A 123 -10.67 -17.80 12.28
CA ARG A 123 -11.75 -17.55 13.26
C ARG A 123 -12.31 -16.14 13.21
N ALA A 124 -11.48 -15.13 12.95
CA ALA A 124 -11.93 -13.74 12.86
C ALA A 124 -12.73 -13.47 11.58
N LEU A 125 -12.44 -14.21 10.49
CA LEU A 125 -13.26 -14.18 9.29
C LEU A 125 -14.64 -14.79 9.55
N LEU A 126 -14.71 -15.93 10.26
CA LEU A 126 -15.98 -16.55 10.62
C LEU A 126 -16.79 -15.63 11.56
N ASP A 127 -16.15 -15.00 12.54
CA ASP A 127 -16.85 -14.10 13.46
C ASP A 127 -17.40 -12.85 12.76
N LYS A 128 -16.77 -12.33 11.70
CA LYS A 128 -17.34 -11.22 10.92
C LYS A 128 -18.47 -11.64 9.97
N VAL A 129 -18.47 -12.89 9.49
CA VAL A 129 -19.52 -13.40 8.57
C VAL A 129 -20.72 -13.94 9.34
N PHE A 130 -20.52 -14.43 10.57
CA PHE A 130 -21.56 -15.00 11.42
C PHE A 130 -21.92 -14.16 12.64
N GLY A 131 -21.05 -13.25 13.07
CA GLY A 131 -21.25 -12.32 14.17
C GLY A 131 -21.72 -10.94 13.73
N GLN A 132 -22.00 -10.74 12.44
CA GLN A 132 -22.80 -9.60 11.98
C GLN A 132 -24.26 -9.86 12.38
N ASP A 133 -24.58 -9.58 13.64
CA ASP A 133 -25.90 -9.16 14.11
C ASP A 133 -27.10 -9.89 13.52
N PHE A 134 -27.08 -11.23 13.51
CA PHE A 134 -28.32 -11.96 13.79
C PHE A 134 -28.52 -11.92 15.31
N THR A 135 -28.79 -10.73 15.85
CA THR A 135 -29.42 -10.59 17.15
C THR A 135 -30.83 -11.15 17.03
N LEU A 136 -30.94 -12.48 17.09
CA LEU A 136 -32.17 -13.27 17.15
C LEU A 136 -32.94 -13.04 18.49
N GLY A 137 -32.84 -11.83 19.06
CA GLY A 137 -33.26 -11.51 20.43
C GLY A 137 -33.76 -10.07 20.64
N GLU A 138 -33.57 -9.15 19.70
CA GLU A 138 -34.33 -7.89 19.67
C GLU A 138 -35.38 -7.97 18.56
N LEU A 139 -36.36 -8.85 18.79
CA LEU A 139 -37.70 -8.54 18.33
C LEU A 139 -38.04 -7.19 18.95
N PRO A 140 -38.40 -6.14 18.17
CA PRO A 140 -38.94 -4.94 18.74
C PRO A 140 -40.12 -5.39 19.60
N ALA A 141 -40.02 -5.19 20.91
CA ALA A 141 -41.15 -5.35 21.79
C ALA A 141 -42.27 -4.53 21.18
N LEU A 142 -43.33 -5.21 20.76
CA LEU A 142 -44.60 -4.62 20.38
C LEU A 142 -44.98 -3.69 21.53
N GLN A 143 -44.67 -2.40 21.37
CA GLN A 143 -45.38 -1.35 22.08
C GLN A 143 -46.76 -1.35 21.43
N ASP A 144 -47.63 -2.16 22.03
CA ASP A 144 -49.05 -1.84 22.10
C ASP A 144 -49.12 -0.38 22.59
N GLU A 145 -49.55 0.56 21.74
CA GLU A 145 -50.49 1.66 22.04
C GLU A 145 -50.79 2.44 20.73
N GLU A 146 -51.96 2.13 20.16
CA GLU A 146 -53.00 3.03 19.62
C GLU A 146 -52.61 4.28 18.77
N GLU A 147 -52.86 4.19 17.45
CA GLU A 147 -53.75 5.10 16.69
C GLU A 147 -53.82 4.64 15.21
N GLU A 148 -54.83 3.83 14.87
CA GLU A 148 -55.14 3.46 13.49
C GLU A 148 -55.61 4.69 12.69
N GLN A 149 -54.70 5.30 11.92
CA GLN A 149 -55.11 6.10 10.78
C GLN A 149 -55.51 5.16 9.63
N PRO A 150 -56.70 5.33 9.02
CA PRO A 150 -57.15 4.46 7.94
C PRO A 150 -56.23 4.64 6.72
N ILE A 151 -55.47 3.59 6.42
CA ILE A 151 -54.64 3.50 5.22
C ILE A 151 -55.58 3.52 4.00
N PRO A 152 -55.44 4.48 3.06
CA PRO A 152 -56.24 4.46 1.84
C PRO A 152 -55.92 3.20 1.03
N PRO A 153 -56.92 2.58 0.38
CA PRO A 153 -56.73 1.33 -0.34
C PRO A 153 -55.65 1.49 -1.42
N PRO A 154 -54.82 0.46 -1.65
CA PRO A 154 -53.79 0.52 -2.68
C PRO A 154 -54.44 0.74 -4.04
N MET A 155 -54.11 1.86 -4.68
CA MET A 155 -54.43 2.11 -6.07
C MET A 155 -53.73 1.03 -6.89
N VAL A 156 -54.51 0.09 -7.41
CA VAL A 156 -54.05 -0.92 -8.36
C VAL A 156 -53.69 -0.18 -9.65
N VAL A 157 -52.42 0.20 -9.78
CA VAL A 157 -51.88 0.62 -11.07
C VAL A 157 -51.78 -0.66 -11.91
N SER A 158 -52.84 -0.91 -12.69
CA SER A 158 -52.86 -1.90 -13.77
C SER A 158 -51.89 -1.47 -14.87
N GLY A 159 -50.59 -1.53 -14.57
CA GLY A 159 -49.53 -1.50 -15.54
C GLY A 159 -49.56 -2.83 -16.27
N THR A 160 -50.07 -2.82 -17.51
CA THR A 160 -49.95 -3.96 -18.42
C THR A 160 -48.46 -4.22 -18.64
N HIS A 161 -47.94 -5.22 -17.93
CA HIS A 161 -46.56 -5.67 -18.08
C HIS A 161 -46.44 -6.31 -19.47
N LYS A 162 -46.17 -5.49 -20.49
CA LYS A 162 -45.74 -5.97 -21.79
C LYS A 162 -44.41 -6.66 -21.57
N ILE A 163 -44.46 -7.99 -21.59
CA ILE A 163 -43.29 -8.85 -21.70
C ILE A 163 -42.45 -8.28 -22.85
N PRO A 164 -41.19 -7.85 -22.61
CA PRO A 164 -40.37 -7.31 -23.67
C PRO A 164 -40.18 -8.38 -24.75
N ASP A 165 -40.49 -8.02 -25.99
CA ASP A 165 -40.39 -8.90 -27.15
C ASP A 165 -39.01 -9.57 -27.21
N LYS A 166 -38.98 -10.88 -27.45
CA LYS A 166 -37.76 -11.68 -27.62
C LYS A 166 -36.79 -11.11 -28.68
N ALA A 167 -37.28 -10.25 -29.58
CA ALA A 167 -36.47 -9.55 -30.57
C ALA A 167 -35.50 -8.51 -29.95
N ALA A 168 -35.82 -7.93 -28.79
CA ALA A 168 -34.94 -6.96 -28.13
C ALA A 168 -33.64 -7.61 -27.60
N TRP A 169 -33.67 -8.91 -27.30
CA TRP A 169 -32.48 -9.67 -26.88
C TRP A 169 -31.58 -10.08 -28.04
N ALA A 170 -32.14 -10.26 -29.24
CA ALA A 170 -31.38 -10.67 -30.43
C ALA A 170 -30.50 -9.54 -31.02
N LEU A 171 -30.79 -8.28 -30.69
CA LEU A 171 -30.02 -7.12 -31.16
C LEU A 171 -28.75 -6.83 -30.34
N MET A 172 -28.54 -7.51 -29.20
CA MET A 172 -27.35 -7.33 -28.35
C MET A 172 -26.27 -8.41 -28.55
N GLN A 173 -26.42 -9.31 -29.52
CA GLN A 173 -25.36 -10.22 -29.96
C GLN A 173 -24.91 -9.79 -31.36
N PRO A 174 -23.86 -8.95 -31.47
CA PRO A 174 -22.58 -9.50 -31.92
C PRO A 174 -21.36 -8.69 -31.44
N LEU A 175 -20.65 -9.15 -30.40
CA LEU A 175 -19.26 -8.74 -30.12
C LEU A 175 -18.36 -9.90 -29.65
N ILE A 176 -18.84 -11.15 -29.68
CA ILE A 176 -18.10 -12.30 -29.11
C ILE A 176 -17.40 -13.15 -30.19
N ASP A 177 -17.79 -13.07 -31.47
CA ASP A 177 -17.21 -13.92 -32.52
C ASP A 177 -16.12 -13.22 -33.34
N ASN A 178 -15.06 -12.77 -32.67
CA ASN A 178 -13.83 -12.35 -33.38
C ASN A 178 -12.56 -12.84 -32.67
N GLU A 179 -12.57 -14.08 -32.16
CA GLU A 179 -11.33 -14.83 -31.92
C GLU A 179 -10.90 -15.52 -33.22
N SER A 180 -10.10 -14.79 -33.99
CA SER A 180 -9.30 -15.34 -35.09
C SER A 180 -8.14 -16.13 -34.49
N PHE A 181 -8.36 -17.42 -34.25
CA PHE A 181 -7.29 -18.39 -34.02
C PHE A 181 -6.50 -18.61 -35.34
N PRO A 182 -5.17 -18.43 -35.37
CA PRO A 182 -4.36 -18.98 -36.44
C PRO A 182 -4.18 -20.50 -36.25
N PRO A 183 -4.17 -21.30 -37.33
CA PRO A 183 -3.92 -22.73 -37.25
C PRO A 183 -2.43 -22.98 -37.03
N GLY A 184 -2.09 -23.76 -35.99
CA GLY A 184 -0.73 -24.18 -35.69
C GLY A 184 -0.72 -25.57 -35.08
N ILE A 185 -0.94 -26.58 -35.92
CA ILE A 185 -0.65 -27.99 -35.61
C ILE A 185 0.85 -28.20 -35.78
N VAL A 186 1.57 -28.57 -34.72
CA VAL A 186 2.82 -29.34 -34.84
C VAL A 186 2.86 -30.35 -33.69
N ASN A 187 2.77 -31.63 -34.05
CA ASN A 187 2.98 -32.78 -33.17
C ASN A 187 4.46 -32.90 -32.79
N GLY A 188 4.71 -33.61 -31.70
CA GLY A 188 6.04 -33.90 -31.16
C GLY A 188 6.86 -34.92 -31.95
N ASP A 189 8.03 -35.14 -31.37
CA ASP A 189 9.07 -36.12 -31.69
C ASP A 189 9.97 -35.79 -32.89
N ASP A 190 11.16 -35.25 -32.59
CA ASP A 190 12.47 -35.62 -33.18
C ASP A 190 13.56 -34.73 -32.54
N VAL A 191 14.39 -35.28 -31.65
CA VAL A 191 15.73 -35.85 -31.92
C VAL A 191 16.82 -34.80 -32.19
N GLU A 192 17.80 -34.82 -31.29
CA GLU A 192 19.23 -34.52 -31.39
C GLU A 192 19.79 -33.55 -32.45
N ASN A 193 20.82 -32.84 -31.96
CA ASN A 193 22.11 -32.61 -32.61
C ASN A 193 22.32 -31.31 -33.40
N VAL A 194 23.61 -30.99 -33.43
CA VAL A 194 24.34 -30.09 -34.34
C VAL A 194 24.69 -28.70 -33.80
N ALA A 195 25.98 -28.65 -33.46
CA ALA A 195 26.82 -27.51 -33.21
C ALA A 195 26.93 -26.53 -34.39
N GLN A 196 27.46 -25.34 -34.07
CA GLN A 196 28.24 -24.46 -34.96
C GLN A 196 27.57 -23.99 -36.25
N THR A 197 27.35 -22.68 -36.35
CA THR A 197 27.80 -21.93 -37.54
C THR A 197 27.99 -20.45 -37.23
N ARG A 198 29.25 -20.02 -37.33
CA ARG A 198 29.66 -18.65 -37.65
C ARG A 198 28.99 -18.24 -38.97
N ASN A 199 28.55 -16.98 -39.11
CA ASN A 199 29.08 -16.04 -40.12
C ASN A 199 28.31 -14.69 -40.20
N PRO A 200 28.83 -13.67 -40.92
CA PRO A 200 28.89 -12.30 -40.42
C PRO A 200 28.08 -11.26 -41.22
N ARG A 201 27.93 -10.09 -40.58
CA ARG A 201 28.00 -8.70 -41.11
C ARG A 201 27.71 -8.49 -42.62
N LYS A 202 26.69 -7.67 -42.92
CA LYS A 202 26.69 -6.54 -43.90
C LYS A 202 25.29 -5.89 -43.93
N THR A 203 25.12 -4.67 -43.38
CA THR A 203 25.18 -3.33 -44.02
C THR A 203 23.96 -2.95 -44.86
N LEU A 204 23.68 -1.63 -44.88
CA LEU A 204 22.63 -0.88 -45.61
C LEU A 204 21.28 -0.93 -44.91
N THR A 205 20.55 0.15 -44.64
CA THR A 205 20.60 1.58 -45.00
C THR A 205 19.63 2.22 -44.00
N GLY A 206 20.00 3.23 -43.23
CA GLY A 206 20.17 4.58 -43.71
C GLY A 206 19.16 5.48 -42.97
N SER A 207 19.58 6.71 -42.72
CA SER A 207 18.77 7.86 -42.34
C SER A 207 18.58 8.17 -40.85
N PRO A 208 18.57 9.48 -40.51
CA PRO A 208 19.50 10.03 -39.53
C PRO A 208 18.83 10.92 -38.47
N ALA A 209 19.66 11.42 -37.55
CA ALA A 209 19.47 12.66 -36.79
C ALA A 209 18.24 12.75 -35.86
N LEU A 210 18.51 12.65 -34.56
CA LEU A 210 18.47 13.82 -33.68
C LEU A 210 19.28 13.54 -32.41
N ARG A 211 20.43 14.22 -32.36
CA ARG A 211 21.43 14.21 -31.30
C ARG A 211 20.94 15.04 -30.12
N GLN A 212 21.16 14.48 -28.95
CA GLN A 212 21.76 15.13 -27.77
C GLN A 212 21.15 16.45 -27.33
N SER A 213 20.13 16.38 -26.48
CA SER A 213 20.02 17.33 -25.38
C SER A 213 21.03 16.94 -24.29
N GLU A 214 22.19 17.60 -24.35
CA GLU A 214 23.06 17.81 -23.21
C GLU A 214 22.25 18.42 -22.05
N TYR A 215 21.87 17.60 -21.07
CA TYR A 215 21.63 18.10 -19.72
C TYR A 215 22.89 17.85 -18.91
N LEU A 216 23.80 18.82 -19.07
CA LEU A 216 24.94 19.08 -18.23
C LEU A 216 24.43 19.41 -16.80
N SER A 217 24.11 18.38 -16.02
CA SER A 217 23.84 18.54 -14.60
C SER A 217 25.17 18.77 -13.90
N LYS A 218 25.39 20.03 -13.57
CA LYS A 218 26.50 20.57 -12.81
C LYS A 218 26.57 19.88 -11.46
N ASP A 219 27.44 18.88 -11.35
CA ASP A 219 27.87 18.30 -10.07
C ASP A 219 28.40 19.42 -9.17
N LYS A 220 27.60 19.76 -8.17
CA LYS A 220 27.97 20.62 -7.07
C LYS A 220 28.53 19.67 -6.00
N PRO A 221 29.83 19.66 -5.70
CA PRO A 221 30.33 18.85 -4.59
C PRO A 221 29.71 19.40 -3.30
N ALA A 222 28.91 18.55 -2.65
CA ALA A 222 28.32 18.81 -1.34
C ALA A 222 29.44 18.83 -0.28
N GLU A 223 30.06 19.99 -0.13
CA GLU A 223 31.06 20.32 0.89
C GLU A 223 30.36 20.60 2.24
N SER A 224 29.58 19.64 2.78
CA SER A 224 28.85 19.82 4.06
C SER A 224 29.02 18.69 5.08
N ASN A 225 30.01 17.80 4.91
CA ASN A 225 30.27 16.71 5.87
C ASN A 225 31.60 16.84 6.65
N SER A 226 32.35 17.93 6.48
CA SER A 226 33.59 18.14 7.24
C SER A 226 33.34 18.63 8.67
N GLN A 227 32.31 19.46 8.90
CA GLN A 227 32.05 20.01 10.24
C GLN A 227 31.52 18.98 11.24
N MET A 228 30.70 18.01 10.83
CA MET A 228 30.22 16.97 11.75
C MET A 228 31.34 16.01 12.20
N ARG A 229 32.34 15.75 11.35
CA ARG A 229 33.48 14.89 11.72
C ARG A 229 34.38 15.56 12.78
N MET A 230 34.56 16.88 12.71
CA MET A 230 35.34 17.63 13.72
C MET A 230 34.65 17.63 15.10
N ILE A 231 33.31 17.75 15.14
CA ILE A 231 32.55 17.74 16.41
C ILE A 231 32.63 16.35 17.08
N ALA A 232 32.48 15.26 16.31
CA ALA A 232 32.57 13.91 16.86
C ALA A 232 33.94 13.60 17.49
N VAL A 233 35.03 14.04 16.85
CA VAL A 233 36.40 13.85 17.38
C VAL A 233 36.64 14.67 18.66
N ALA A 234 36.12 15.89 18.73
CA ALA A 234 36.25 16.74 19.92
C ALA A 234 35.53 16.15 21.15
N VAL A 235 34.34 15.55 20.96
CA VAL A 235 33.58 14.90 22.05
C VAL A 235 34.34 13.67 22.58
N ILE A 236 34.90 12.85 21.70
CA ILE A 236 35.67 11.66 22.11
C ILE A 236 36.91 12.05 22.94
N LEU A 237 37.64 13.10 22.52
CA LEU A 237 38.79 13.60 23.26
C LEU A 237 38.42 14.11 24.66
N LEU A 238 37.28 14.80 24.79
CA LEU A 238 36.79 15.28 26.10
C LEU A 238 36.46 14.14 27.06
N VAL A 239 35.84 13.06 26.56
CA VAL A 239 35.51 11.88 27.36
C VAL A 239 36.78 11.17 27.84
N ILE A 240 37.78 10.99 26.97
CA ILE A 240 39.06 10.37 27.34
C ILE A 240 39.77 11.20 28.42
N LEU A 241 39.74 12.52 28.30
CA LEU A 241 40.38 13.42 29.27
C LEU A 241 39.67 13.38 30.63
N ALA A 242 38.33 13.34 30.65
CA ALA A 242 37.54 13.20 31.87
C ALA A 242 37.82 11.87 32.59
N ILE A 243 37.92 10.76 31.85
CA ILE A 243 38.28 9.45 32.41
C ILE A 243 39.70 9.48 32.98
N GLY A 244 40.64 10.11 32.28
CA GLY A 244 42.02 10.26 32.76
C GLY A 244 42.12 11.04 34.08
N VAL A 245 41.37 12.13 34.22
CA VAL A 245 41.30 12.92 35.47
C VAL A 245 40.65 12.12 36.60
N ALA A 246 39.57 11.39 36.32
CA ALA A 246 38.92 10.54 37.32
C ALA A 246 39.85 9.44 37.83
N LEU A 247 40.61 8.78 36.95
CA LEU A 247 41.60 7.78 37.33
C LEU A 247 42.79 8.37 38.09
N TYR A 248 43.18 9.61 37.80
CA TYR A 248 44.25 10.30 38.53
C TYR A 248 43.84 10.63 39.97
N LEU A 249 42.58 11.03 40.19
CA LEU A 249 42.07 11.38 41.53
C LEU A 249 41.86 10.17 42.47
N ILE A 250 41.80 8.95 41.92
CA ILE A 250 41.63 7.72 42.69
C ILE A 250 42.99 7.17 43.19
N LYS A 251 44.11 7.69 42.67
CA LYS A 251 45.47 7.28 43.02
C LYS A 251 46.09 8.18 44.07
#